data_AF-A0A1B8E0I3-F1
#
_entry.id   AF-A0A1B8E0I3-F1
#
_cell.length_a   1.000
_cell.length_b   1.000
_cell.length_c   1.000
_cell.angle_alpha   90.00
_cell.angle_beta   90.00
_cell.angle_gamma   90.00
#
_symmetry.space_group_name_H-M   'P 1'
#
loop_
_entity.id
_entity.type
_entity.pdbx_description
1 polymer ?
#
loop_
_entity_poly.entity_id
_entity_poly.type
_entity_poly.pdbx_seq_one_letter_code
_entity_poly.pdbx_strand_id
1 'polypeptide(L)'
;MATMELHKLRHRKAHSGSSGESDYGPQKTHSSTGTDLASTSPPAYSDISVLSDSDIHPAESTDPHYKTYSVHNLDMQNITLHANQEGPALYTVINSTFTAGAHSVVLHAGPRTTPPIGAANISTFKGTNQFGIRTGASTALEGMDGMVWEELRRTSSWTHGTYAFEWMWADGERRKYEWRRTSSPLMLDDQADMELVEKGREGMVLARYTRGALIRWTVRARLEVRVFNSEGEGEWKRWQTVVLLTAMTLVEMSRRRARQRKSP
;
A
#
# COMPACT_ATOMS: atom_id res chain seq x y z
N MET A 1 -38.43 -39.90 2.15
CA MET A 1 -36.97 -39.92 1.87
C MET A 1 -36.79 -39.58 0.40
N ALA A 2 -36.11 -38.50 0.06
CA ALA A 2 -35.93 -38.07 -1.34
C ALA A 2 -34.47 -38.29 -1.76
N THR A 3 -34.27 -39.01 -2.86
CA THR A 3 -32.95 -39.37 -3.39
C THR A 3 -32.46 -38.37 -4.44
N MET A 4 -31.13 -38.29 -4.57
CA MET A 4 -30.40 -37.26 -5.32
C MET A 4 -30.50 -37.42 -6.85
N GLU A 5 -30.64 -36.31 -7.55
CA GLU A 5 -30.37 -36.19 -9.00
C GLU A 5 -28.93 -35.72 -9.22
N LEU A 6 -28.14 -36.47 -10.01
CA LEU A 6 -26.71 -36.25 -10.20
C LEU A 6 -26.42 -35.84 -11.66
N HIS A 7 -25.97 -34.60 -11.86
CA HIS A 7 -25.77 -34.04 -13.20
C HIS A 7 -24.62 -34.70 -13.98
N LYS A 8 -24.87 -34.97 -15.26
CA LYS A 8 -23.95 -35.68 -16.17
C LYS A 8 -22.88 -34.75 -16.73
N LEU A 9 -21.61 -35.06 -16.49
CA LEU A 9 -20.47 -34.47 -17.21
C LEU A 9 -20.16 -35.30 -18.47
N ARG A 10 -20.08 -34.67 -19.65
CA ARG A 10 -19.72 -35.33 -20.92
C ARG A 10 -18.31 -34.95 -21.35
N HIS A 11 -17.46 -35.94 -21.57
CA HIS A 11 -16.16 -35.78 -22.24
C HIS A 11 -16.32 -35.51 -23.76
N ARG A 12 -15.34 -34.81 -24.34
CA ARG A 12 -14.89 -35.01 -25.73
C ARG A 12 -13.35 -34.96 -25.80
N LYS A 13 -12.81 -35.55 -26.86
CA LYS A 13 -11.41 -36.02 -27.00
C LYS A 13 -10.70 -35.37 -28.21
N ALA A 14 -9.38 -35.39 -28.17
CA ALA A 14 -8.36 -34.75 -29.02
C ALA A 14 -8.42 -34.90 -30.56
N HIS A 15 -7.66 -34.03 -31.26
CA HIS A 15 -7.01 -34.18 -32.58
C HIS A 15 -5.98 -33.03 -32.79
N SER A 16 -5.18 -32.97 -33.87
CA SER A 16 -3.85 -33.62 -33.97
C SER A 16 -3.01 -33.11 -35.18
N GLY A 17 -1.73 -32.71 -34.97
CA GLY A 17 -0.75 -32.33 -36.04
C GLY A 17 -0.54 -30.81 -36.21
N SER A 18 0.50 -30.30 -36.88
CA SER A 18 1.74 -30.91 -37.44
C SER A 18 2.78 -29.82 -37.86
N SER A 19 4.08 -30.13 -37.74
CA SER A 19 5.24 -29.69 -38.58
C SER A 19 5.45 -28.22 -39.02
N GLY A 20 6.69 -27.72 -38.86
CA GLY A 20 7.19 -26.50 -39.51
C GLY A 20 8.64 -26.12 -39.16
N GLU A 21 9.63 -26.80 -39.73
CA GLU A 21 11.05 -26.37 -39.72
C GLU A 21 11.30 -25.28 -40.76
N SER A 22 12.24 -24.36 -40.47
CA SER A 22 13.00 -23.67 -41.52
C SER A 22 14.40 -23.25 -41.03
N ASP A 23 15.42 -23.68 -41.77
CA ASP A 23 16.82 -23.31 -41.60
C ASP A 23 17.07 -21.81 -41.85
N TYR A 24 18.09 -21.26 -41.18
CA TYR A 24 18.95 -20.24 -41.80
C TYR A 24 20.39 -20.35 -41.31
N GLY A 25 21.29 -20.71 -42.24
CA GLY A 25 22.73 -20.77 -42.03
C GLY A 25 23.47 -19.45 -42.35
N PRO A 26 24.79 -19.35 -42.06
CA PRO A 26 25.49 -18.06 -41.96
C PRO A 26 26.41 -17.71 -43.14
N GLN A 27 26.51 -16.41 -43.46
CA GLN A 27 27.54 -15.75 -44.28
C GLN A 27 27.62 -14.25 -43.89
N LYS A 28 28.69 -13.46 -44.07
CA LYS A 28 30.13 -13.72 -44.31
C LYS A 28 30.92 -12.45 -43.89
N THR A 29 32.21 -12.60 -43.64
CA THR A 29 33.16 -11.53 -43.28
C THR A 29 33.59 -10.65 -44.46
N HIS A 30 33.89 -9.37 -44.20
CA HIS A 30 34.84 -8.59 -44.99
C HIS A 30 35.77 -7.72 -44.10
N SER A 31 37.08 -7.86 -44.34
CA SER A 31 38.18 -6.98 -43.91
C SER A 31 38.20 -5.69 -44.77
N SER A 32 39.05 -4.66 -44.60
CA SER A 32 40.13 -4.25 -43.68
C SER A 32 40.40 -2.75 -43.96
N THR A 33 40.98 -1.99 -43.02
CA THR A 33 42.14 -1.07 -43.22
C THR A 33 42.30 -0.23 -41.95
N GLY A 34 43.50 -0.22 -41.37
CA GLY A 34 43.80 0.55 -40.15
C GLY A 34 44.43 1.91 -40.43
N THR A 35 44.39 2.76 -39.41
CA THR A 35 45.32 3.88 -39.20
C THR A 35 45.64 3.94 -37.71
N ASP A 36 46.91 4.20 -37.39
CA ASP A 36 47.46 3.99 -36.05
C ASP A 36 47.13 5.10 -35.04
N LEU A 37 46.76 4.63 -33.84
CA LEU A 37 47.16 5.13 -32.52
C LEU A 37 47.44 6.63 -32.35
N ALA A 38 46.47 7.33 -31.74
CA ALA A 38 46.76 8.24 -30.63
C ALA A 38 46.31 7.56 -29.33
N SER A 39 47.26 7.19 -28.47
CA SER A 39 46.96 6.53 -27.20
C SER A 39 46.46 7.55 -26.16
N THR A 40 45.15 7.76 -26.11
CA THR A 40 44.48 8.38 -24.96
C THR A 40 43.88 7.28 -24.10
N SER A 41 44.46 7.10 -22.90
CA SER A 41 43.97 6.18 -21.88
C SER A 41 42.46 6.35 -21.65
N PRO A 42 41.69 5.26 -21.47
CA PRO A 42 40.29 5.40 -21.08
C PRO A 42 40.21 6.16 -19.74
N PRO A 43 39.25 7.08 -19.55
CA PRO A 43 39.09 7.77 -18.28
C PRO A 43 38.90 6.73 -17.18
N ALA A 44 39.69 6.84 -16.12
CA ALA A 44 39.66 5.92 -15.01
C ALA A 44 38.24 5.84 -14.44
N TYR A 45 37.69 4.64 -14.32
CA TYR A 45 36.39 4.39 -13.73
C TYR A 45 36.51 4.46 -12.21
N SER A 46 36.68 5.69 -11.73
CA SER A 46 36.77 6.12 -10.34
C SER A 46 36.04 7.47 -10.25
N ASP A 47 35.00 7.65 -9.43
CA ASP A 47 34.56 6.80 -8.33
C ASP A 47 33.17 6.20 -8.57
N ILE A 48 32.98 4.96 -8.10
CA ILE A 48 31.65 4.53 -7.69
C ILE A 48 31.34 5.39 -6.46
N SER A 49 30.64 6.50 -6.67
CA SER A 49 30.14 7.33 -5.58
C SER A 49 29.37 6.42 -4.63
N VAL A 50 29.96 6.19 -3.46
CA VAL A 50 29.40 5.35 -2.42
C VAL A 50 28.07 5.98 -2.06
N LEU A 51 26.98 5.36 -2.52
CA LEU A 51 25.63 5.78 -2.19
C LEU A 51 25.51 5.68 -0.68
N SER A 52 25.55 6.85 -0.02
CA SER A 52 25.54 6.94 1.43
C SER A 52 24.29 6.23 1.96
N ASP A 53 24.44 5.34 2.94
CA ASP A 53 23.34 4.57 3.57
C ASP A 53 22.48 5.48 4.49
N SER A 54 22.09 6.66 3.98
CA SER A 54 21.67 7.81 4.78
C SER A 54 20.36 8.45 4.30
N ASP A 55 19.82 8.06 3.14
CA ASP A 55 18.57 8.62 2.58
C ASP A 55 17.29 8.17 3.31
N ILE A 56 17.43 7.51 4.46
CA ILE A 56 16.36 7.37 5.46
C ILE A 56 16.81 8.11 6.71
N HIS A 57 16.49 9.41 6.78
CA HIS A 57 16.48 10.13 8.06
C HIS A 57 15.72 9.28 9.10
N PRO A 58 16.19 9.22 10.36
CA PRO A 58 15.55 8.43 11.41
C PRO A 58 14.06 8.77 11.51
N ALA A 59 13.27 7.85 12.05
CA ALA A 59 11.80 7.92 12.08
C ALA A 59 11.23 9.07 12.94
N GLU A 60 12.08 9.97 13.42
CA GLU A 60 11.74 11.20 14.11
C GLU A 60 11.60 12.30 13.04
N SER A 61 10.36 12.59 12.63
CA SER A 61 10.09 13.85 11.94
C SER A 61 10.40 14.99 12.91
N THR A 62 11.26 15.90 12.51
CA THR A 62 11.64 17.08 13.32
C THR A 62 10.51 18.11 13.40
N ASP A 63 9.42 17.92 12.65
CA ASP A 63 8.22 18.74 12.74
C ASP A 63 7.32 18.27 13.90
N PRO A 64 7.20 19.03 15.02
CA PRO A 64 6.38 18.64 16.16
C PRO A 64 4.88 18.60 15.84
N HIS A 65 4.45 19.08 14.67
CA HIS A 65 3.07 18.96 14.22
C HIS A 65 2.73 17.57 13.66
N TYR A 66 3.68 16.65 13.50
CA TYR A 66 3.42 15.29 13.02
C TYR A 66 3.91 14.22 13.99
N LYS A 67 3.05 13.22 14.21
CA LYS A 67 3.46 11.95 14.81
C LYS A 67 3.85 10.99 13.70
N THR A 68 5.05 10.43 13.81
CA THR A 68 5.65 9.60 12.77
C THR A 68 5.59 8.13 13.13
N TYR A 69 5.45 7.30 12.11
CA TYR A 69 5.45 5.86 12.18
C TYR A 69 6.40 5.26 11.15
N SER A 70 7.29 4.39 11.60
CA SER A 70 7.99 3.44 10.73
C SER A 70 7.02 2.32 10.35
N VAL A 71 6.92 2.01 9.05
CA VAL A 71 6.01 0.99 8.52
C VAL A 71 6.83 -0.20 8.01
N HIS A 72 6.65 -1.35 8.64
CA HIS A 72 7.42 -2.57 8.41
C HIS A 72 6.51 -3.69 7.85
N ASN A 73 7.06 -4.58 7.02
CA ASN A 73 6.36 -5.84 6.74
C ASN A 73 6.54 -6.77 7.94
N LEU A 74 5.44 -7.29 8.49
CA LEU A 74 5.51 -8.38 9.47
C LEU A 74 5.76 -9.73 8.77
N ASP A 75 5.13 -9.90 7.61
CA ASP A 75 5.29 -11.05 6.71
C ASP A 75 4.93 -10.63 5.26
N MET A 76 4.72 -11.61 4.36
CA MET A 76 4.37 -11.36 2.96
C MET A 76 3.09 -10.53 2.75
N GLN A 77 2.19 -10.48 3.74
CA GLN A 77 0.92 -9.77 3.69
C GLN A 77 0.81 -8.71 4.80
N ASN A 78 1.11 -9.06 6.05
CA ASN A 78 0.83 -8.23 7.22
C ASN A 78 1.87 -7.11 7.41
N ILE A 79 1.47 -6.07 8.15
CA ILE A 79 2.26 -4.85 8.39
C ILE A 79 2.26 -4.53 9.89
N THR A 80 3.37 -3.97 10.40
CA THR A 80 3.43 -3.35 11.73
C THR A 80 3.84 -1.89 11.62
N LEU A 81 3.35 -1.07 12.57
CA LEU A 81 3.68 0.33 12.68
C LEU A 81 4.34 0.59 14.03
N HIS A 82 5.51 1.23 14.00
CA HIS A 82 6.38 1.48 15.15
C HIS A 82 6.63 2.98 15.27
N ALA A 83 6.79 3.53 16.47
CA ALA A 83 7.22 4.94 16.59
C ALA A 83 8.63 5.12 16.01
N ASN A 84 9.55 4.26 16.43
CA ASN A 84 10.96 4.28 16.10
C ASN A 84 11.32 2.95 15.39
N GLN A 85 12.34 2.92 14.53
CA GLN A 85 12.68 1.74 13.71
C GLN A 85 12.92 0.44 14.51
N GLU A 86 13.37 0.57 15.77
CA GLU A 86 13.73 -0.55 16.66
C GLU A 86 12.75 -0.71 17.85
N GLY A 87 11.70 0.12 17.92
CA GLY A 87 10.72 0.09 19.01
C GLY A 87 9.70 -1.06 18.89
N PRO A 88 8.88 -1.31 19.92
CA PRO A 88 7.76 -2.25 19.81
C PRO A 88 6.72 -1.77 18.79
N ALA A 89 6.00 -2.72 18.18
CA ALA A 89 4.89 -2.41 17.28
C ALA A 89 3.75 -1.75 18.07
N LEU A 90 3.45 -0.49 17.75
CA LEU A 90 2.31 0.26 18.29
C LEU A 90 1.00 -0.17 17.64
N TYR A 91 1.05 -0.64 16.39
CA TYR A 91 -0.11 -1.19 15.69
C TYR A 91 0.28 -2.41 14.86
N THR A 92 -0.62 -3.39 14.81
CA THR A 92 -0.55 -4.52 13.88
C THR A 92 -1.68 -4.41 12.87
N VAL A 93 -1.33 -4.64 11.60
CA VAL A 93 -2.25 -4.61 10.46
C VAL A 93 -2.29 -6.01 9.86
N ILE A 94 -3.42 -6.68 10.00
CA ILE A 94 -3.67 -7.98 9.40
C ILE A 94 -4.36 -7.77 8.05
N ASN A 95 -3.73 -8.23 6.98
CA ASN A 95 -4.27 -8.18 5.63
C ASN A 95 -4.75 -9.59 5.23
N SER A 96 -6.00 -9.71 4.77
CA SER A 96 -6.53 -10.95 4.21
C SER A 96 -6.59 -10.85 2.68
N THR A 97 -6.28 -11.95 1.99
CA THR A 97 -6.49 -12.08 0.54
C THR A 97 -7.62 -13.04 0.24
N PHE A 98 -8.78 -12.49 -0.14
CA PHE A 98 -9.91 -13.22 -0.75
C PHE A 98 -10.54 -14.35 0.10
N THR A 99 -10.46 -14.31 1.43
CA THR A 99 -11.29 -15.18 2.28
C THR A 99 -12.72 -14.64 2.35
N ALA A 100 -13.70 -15.45 1.97
CA ALA A 100 -15.12 -15.08 2.07
C ALA A 100 -15.49 -14.79 3.54
N GLY A 101 -16.20 -13.68 3.78
CA GLY A 101 -16.56 -13.22 5.12
C GLY A 101 -15.44 -12.55 5.92
N ALA A 102 -14.19 -12.52 5.43
CA ALA A 102 -13.10 -11.82 6.12
C ALA A 102 -12.96 -10.37 5.67
N HIS A 103 -12.61 -9.50 6.61
CA HIS A 103 -12.23 -8.12 6.32
C HIS A 103 -10.87 -8.08 5.62
N SER A 104 -10.72 -7.18 4.65
CA SER A 104 -9.54 -7.10 3.80
C SER A 104 -8.32 -6.54 4.52
N VAL A 105 -8.54 -5.62 5.46
CA VAL A 105 -7.53 -5.04 6.35
C VAL A 105 -8.15 -4.98 7.75
N VAL A 106 -7.40 -5.36 8.79
CA VAL A 106 -7.82 -5.24 10.20
C VAL A 106 -6.69 -4.58 10.98
N LEU A 107 -7.02 -3.53 11.73
CA LEU A 107 -6.07 -2.72 12.50
C LEU A 107 -6.25 -2.99 14.00
N HIS A 108 -5.14 -3.28 14.68
CA HIS A 108 -5.06 -3.54 16.12
C HIS A 108 -4.14 -2.49 16.77
N ALA A 109 -4.49 -2.03 17.97
CA ALA A 109 -3.56 -1.31 18.83
C ALA A 109 -2.68 -2.32 19.57
N GLY A 110 -1.38 -2.33 19.29
CA GLY A 110 -0.43 -3.34 19.76
C GLY A 110 -0.51 -4.65 18.96
N PRO A 111 -0.35 -5.83 19.62
CA PRO A 111 -0.28 -7.12 18.93
C PRO A 111 -1.64 -7.56 18.37
N ARG A 112 -1.64 -8.46 17.38
CA ARG A 112 -2.85 -9.03 16.74
C ARG A 112 -3.86 -9.70 17.69
N THR A 113 -3.47 -9.96 18.94
CA THR A 113 -4.30 -10.54 20.00
C THR A 113 -5.12 -9.52 20.76
N THR A 114 -4.96 -8.22 20.51
CA THR A 114 -5.86 -7.18 21.05
C THR A 114 -7.13 -7.08 20.20
N PRO A 115 -8.25 -6.59 20.76
CA PRO A 115 -9.47 -6.35 19.98
C PRO A 115 -9.21 -5.40 18.79
N PRO A 116 -9.80 -5.65 17.60
CA PRO A 116 -9.70 -4.75 16.46
C PRO A 116 -10.20 -3.33 16.76
N ILE A 117 -9.39 -2.31 16.45
CA ILE A 117 -9.80 -0.90 16.57
C ILE A 117 -10.39 -0.34 15.26
N GLY A 118 -10.18 -1.03 14.15
CA GLY A 118 -10.83 -0.75 12.87
C GLY A 118 -10.59 -1.85 11.84
N ALA A 119 -11.40 -1.86 10.78
CA ALA A 119 -11.32 -2.84 9.70
C ALA A 119 -11.76 -2.24 8.37
N ALA A 120 -11.31 -2.79 7.24
CA ALA A 120 -11.70 -2.30 5.91
C ALA A 120 -12.06 -3.42 4.93
N ASN A 121 -13.01 -3.14 4.05
CA ASN A 121 -13.51 -4.01 3.00
C ASN A 121 -13.13 -3.44 1.63
N ILE A 122 -12.27 -4.15 0.91
CA ILE A 122 -11.88 -3.80 -0.47
C ILE A 122 -12.78 -4.62 -1.41
N SER A 123 -13.89 -4.01 -1.87
CA SER A 123 -14.92 -4.70 -2.64
C SER A 123 -14.45 -5.06 -4.07
N THR A 124 -13.98 -4.07 -4.82
CA THR A 124 -13.21 -4.20 -6.08
C THR A 124 -12.44 -2.89 -6.34
N PHE A 125 -11.42 -2.88 -7.20
CA PHE A 125 -10.65 -1.66 -7.51
C PHE A 125 -11.44 -0.53 -8.20
N LYS A 126 -12.68 -0.80 -8.63
CA LYS A 126 -13.63 0.17 -9.20
C LYS A 126 -14.86 0.40 -8.30
N GLY A 127 -15.04 -0.41 -7.24
CA GLY A 127 -16.17 -0.32 -6.32
C GLY A 127 -15.91 0.62 -5.16
N THR A 128 -16.96 0.90 -4.40
CA THR A 128 -16.88 1.56 -3.10
C THR A 128 -16.19 0.63 -2.11
N ASN A 129 -15.05 1.05 -1.57
CA ASN A 129 -14.42 0.38 -0.44
C ASN A 129 -15.02 0.96 0.84
N GLN A 130 -14.98 0.21 1.94
CA GLN A 130 -15.50 0.66 3.22
C GLN A 130 -14.42 0.51 4.30
N PHE A 131 -14.47 1.35 5.31
CA PHE A 131 -13.66 1.23 6.52
C PHE A 131 -14.54 1.48 7.75
N GLY A 132 -14.36 0.68 8.78
CA GLY A 132 -15.06 0.75 10.05
C GLY A 132 -14.10 1.12 11.16
N ILE A 133 -14.53 2.03 12.05
CA ILE A 133 -13.78 2.43 13.25
C ILE A 133 -14.59 2.00 14.47
N ARG A 134 -13.94 1.38 15.46
CA ARG A 134 -14.63 0.91 16.67
C ARG A 134 -15.05 2.11 17.51
N THR A 135 -16.32 2.13 17.89
CA THR A 135 -16.90 3.12 18.80
C THR A 135 -17.21 2.47 20.14
N GLY A 136 -16.89 3.17 21.23
CA GLY A 136 -17.00 2.62 22.59
C GLY A 136 -15.93 1.59 22.95
N ALA A 137 -15.95 1.16 24.21
CA ALA A 137 -14.94 0.31 24.82
C ALA A 137 -15.22 -1.21 24.65
N SER A 138 -15.73 -1.64 23.48
CA SER A 138 -16.05 -3.06 23.26
C SER A 138 -14.79 -3.92 23.40
N THR A 139 -14.78 -4.78 24.42
CA THR A 139 -13.69 -5.71 24.76
C THR A 139 -13.73 -7.01 23.95
N ALA A 140 -14.72 -7.18 23.07
CA ALA A 140 -14.85 -8.35 22.22
C ALA A 140 -13.61 -8.50 21.32
N LEU A 141 -12.83 -9.54 21.59
CA LEU A 141 -11.65 -9.96 20.82
C LEU A 141 -12.02 -10.39 19.40
N GLU A 142 -13.23 -10.94 19.25
CA GLU A 142 -13.80 -11.43 17.99
C GLU A 142 -14.95 -10.53 17.55
N GLY A 143 -15.11 -10.37 16.23
CA GLY A 143 -16.21 -9.60 15.63
C GLY A 143 -15.91 -8.12 15.36
N MET A 144 -16.77 -7.53 14.53
CA MET A 144 -16.76 -6.10 14.15
C MET A 144 -17.91 -5.32 14.77
N ASP A 145 -18.44 -5.82 15.90
CA ASP A 145 -19.51 -5.14 16.63
C ASP A 145 -19.02 -3.80 17.20
N GLY A 146 -19.87 -2.78 17.12
CA GLY A 146 -19.53 -1.41 17.48
C GLY A 146 -18.68 -0.66 16.44
N MET A 147 -18.39 -1.24 15.27
CA MET A 147 -17.77 -0.52 14.16
C MET A 147 -18.78 0.43 13.49
N VAL A 148 -18.46 1.73 13.42
CA VAL A 148 -19.16 2.68 12.54
C VAL A 148 -18.47 2.63 11.18
N TRP A 149 -19.21 2.24 10.15
CA TRP A 149 -18.71 2.04 8.79
C TRP A 149 -18.90 3.28 7.92
N GLU A 150 -17.81 3.69 7.29
CA GLU A 150 -17.69 4.83 6.38
C GLU A 150 -17.11 4.37 5.03
N GLU A 151 -17.24 5.20 4.00
CA GLU A 151 -16.85 4.86 2.63
C GLU A 151 -15.53 5.49 2.18
N LEU A 152 -14.69 4.67 1.54
CA LEU A 152 -13.45 5.06 0.86
C LEU A 152 -13.63 4.88 -0.65
N ARG A 153 -14.10 5.94 -1.32
CA ARG A 153 -14.39 5.95 -2.75
C ARG A 153 -13.17 6.38 -3.57
N ARG A 154 -12.90 5.72 -4.69
CA ARG A 154 -12.00 6.27 -5.72
C ARG A 154 -12.71 7.44 -6.40
N THR A 155 -12.07 8.62 -6.46
CA THR A 155 -12.62 9.82 -7.12
C THR A 155 -11.93 10.17 -8.44
N SER A 156 -10.77 9.57 -8.71
CA SER A 156 -9.97 9.79 -9.91
C SER A 156 -10.41 8.87 -11.06
N SER A 157 -11.04 9.43 -12.10
CA SER A 157 -11.55 8.66 -13.25
C SER A 157 -10.46 8.06 -14.13
N TRP A 158 -9.32 8.76 -14.29
CA TRP A 158 -8.24 8.38 -15.21
C TRP A 158 -7.09 7.65 -14.50
N THR A 159 -6.42 8.32 -13.55
CA THR A 159 -5.35 7.73 -12.75
C THR A 159 -5.91 6.91 -11.59
N HIS A 160 -5.15 5.98 -11.01
CA HIS A 160 -5.43 5.39 -9.69
C HIS A 160 -4.97 6.32 -8.55
N GLY A 161 -5.11 7.64 -8.75
CA GLY A 161 -4.38 8.67 -8.02
C GLY A 161 -5.07 9.25 -6.79
N THR A 162 -6.40 9.23 -6.76
CA THR A 162 -7.20 9.92 -5.73
C THR A 162 -8.29 9.03 -5.16
N TYR A 163 -8.33 8.96 -3.83
CA TYR A 163 -9.34 8.29 -3.02
C TYR A 163 -9.86 9.26 -1.97
N ALA A 164 -11.18 9.31 -1.78
CA ALA A 164 -11.83 10.21 -0.84
C ALA A 164 -12.71 9.47 0.16
N PHE A 165 -12.78 10.04 1.36
CA PHE A 165 -13.73 9.65 2.40
C PHE A 165 -14.28 10.90 3.08
N GLU A 166 -15.30 10.70 3.91
CA GLU A 166 -15.84 11.72 4.80
C GLU A 166 -15.69 11.26 6.24
N TRP A 167 -15.49 12.21 7.15
CA TRP A 167 -15.38 11.93 8.59
C TRP A 167 -16.14 13.01 9.37
N MET A 168 -16.91 12.57 10.36
CA MET A 168 -17.63 13.44 11.28
C MET A 168 -16.77 13.65 12.53
N TRP A 169 -16.47 14.91 12.84
CA TRP A 169 -15.75 15.29 14.05
C TRP A 169 -16.69 15.46 15.24
N ALA A 170 -16.12 15.59 16.44
CA ALA A 170 -16.88 15.81 17.67
C ALA A 170 -17.69 17.12 17.71
N ASP A 171 -17.34 18.10 16.87
CA ASP A 171 -18.10 19.34 16.63
C ASP A 171 -19.38 19.13 15.79
N GLY A 172 -19.59 17.92 15.24
CA GLY A 172 -20.69 17.58 14.36
C GLY A 172 -20.46 17.89 12.88
N GLU A 173 -19.33 18.51 12.52
CA GLU A 173 -19.00 18.81 11.12
C GLU A 173 -18.54 17.54 10.39
N ARG A 174 -19.22 17.23 9.28
CA ARG A 174 -18.82 16.18 8.35
C ARG A 174 -17.89 16.76 7.29
N ARG A 175 -16.60 16.54 7.47
CA ARG A 175 -15.52 17.06 6.60
C ARG A 175 -15.08 16.01 5.59
N LYS A 176 -14.61 16.47 4.43
CA LYS A 176 -14.22 15.60 3.31
C LYS A 176 -12.71 15.57 3.12
N TYR A 177 -12.16 14.37 2.96
CA TYR A 177 -10.73 14.12 2.89
C TYR A 177 -10.35 13.39 1.62
N GLU A 178 -9.17 13.68 1.08
CA GLU A 178 -8.64 13.09 -0.14
C GLU A 178 -7.19 12.63 0.06
N TRP A 179 -6.98 11.32 -0.06
CA TRP A 179 -5.66 10.75 -0.33
C TRP A 179 -5.31 10.96 -1.79
N ARG A 180 -4.18 11.63 -2.06
CA ARG A 180 -3.67 11.98 -3.39
C ARG A 180 -2.28 11.38 -3.56
N ARG A 181 -2.03 10.66 -4.67
CA ARG A 181 -0.68 10.22 -5.05
C ARG A 181 0.19 11.43 -5.40
N THR A 182 1.41 11.48 -4.87
CA THR A 182 2.38 12.56 -5.11
C THR A 182 3.59 12.13 -5.92
N SER A 183 3.94 10.83 -5.96
CA SER A 183 5.00 10.30 -6.83
C SER A 183 4.55 10.23 -8.31
N SER A 184 5.45 10.57 -9.23
CA SER A 184 5.18 10.68 -10.68
C SER A 184 4.57 9.40 -11.32
N PRO A 185 3.53 9.53 -12.18
CA PRO A 185 2.96 8.40 -12.93
C PRO A 185 3.91 7.67 -13.89
N LEU A 186 5.06 8.27 -14.23
CA LEU A 186 6.08 7.66 -15.08
C LEU A 186 6.79 6.49 -14.40
N MET A 187 6.83 6.48 -13.06
CA MET A 187 7.18 5.28 -12.32
C MET A 187 5.96 4.35 -12.32
N LEU A 188 6.06 3.23 -13.05
CA LEU A 188 5.06 2.14 -13.06
C LEU A 188 4.99 1.36 -11.74
N ASP A 189 5.29 2.02 -10.62
CA ASP A 189 5.25 1.47 -9.27
C ASP A 189 3.79 1.43 -8.77
N ASP A 190 3.38 0.27 -8.26
CA ASP A 190 2.06 0.14 -7.66
C ASP A 190 1.95 0.93 -6.36
N GLN A 191 3.05 1.09 -5.62
CA GLN A 191 3.09 1.67 -4.27
C GLN A 191 3.65 3.09 -4.30
N ALA A 192 2.84 4.01 -4.82
CA ALA A 192 3.12 5.44 -4.86
C ALA A 192 3.18 6.09 -3.47
N ASP A 193 3.91 7.20 -3.39
CA ASP A 193 3.83 8.15 -2.27
C ASP A 193 2.46 8.85 -2.28
N MET A 194 1.92 9.14 -1.10
CA MET A 194 0.58 9.71 -0.95
C MET A 194 0.51 10.77 0.15
N GLU A 195 -0.28 11.82 -0.08
CA GLU A 195 -0.64 12.82 0.93
C GLU A 195 -2.15 12.83 1.17
N LEU A 196 -2.55 13.04 2.42
CA LEU A 196 -3.94 13.24 2.82
C LEU A 196 -4.18 14.73 3.01
N VAL A 197 -5.21 15.26 2.35
CA VAL A 197 -5.64 16.66 2.48
C VAL A 197 -7.13 16.78 2.78
N GLU A 198 -7.54 17.90 3.36
CA GLU A 198 -8.95 18.27 3.52
C GLU A 198 -9.44 19.02 2.28
N LYS A 199 -10.59 18.62 1.73
CA LYS A 199 -11.15 19.26 0.55
C LYS A 199 -11.78 20.61 0.94
N GLY A 200 -11.31 21.69 0.31
CA GLY A 200 -11.73 23.06 0.62
C GLY A 200 -10.79 23.80 1.58
N ARG A 201 -9.81 23.09 2.18
CA ARG A 201 -8.76 23.69 3.01
C ARG A 201 -7.40 23.44 2.38
N GLU A 202 -7.08 24.26 1.39
CA GLU A 202 -5.86 24.14 0.60
C GLU A 202 -4.60 24.44 1.43
N GLY A 203 -3.45 23.91 1.00
CA GLY A 203 -2.15 24.12 1.64
C GLY A 203 -1.88 23.31 2.92
N MET A 204 -2.87 22.63 3.52
CA MET A 204 -2.65 21.78 4.70
C MET A 204 -2.65 20.28 4.37
N VAL A 205 -1.48 19.65 4.55
CA VAL A 205 -1.33 18.19 4.53
C VAL A 205 -1.58 17.63 5.93
N LEU A 206 -2.47 16.65 6.04
CA LEU A 206 -2.91 16.04 7.30
C LEU A 206 -2.18 14.73 7.59
N ALA A 207 -1.68 14.06 6.55
CA ALA A 207 -0.86 12.88 6.66
C ALA A 207 0.01 12.68 5.40
N ARG A 208 1.16 12.03 5.56
CA ARG A 208 2.05 11.64 4.45
C ARG A 208 2.39 10.17 4.57
N TYR A 209 2.23 9.43 3.49
CA TYR A 209 2.77 8.10 3.32
C TYR A 209 3.91 8.18 2.29
N THR A 210 5.13 7.95 2.75
CA THR A 210 6.35 8.00 1.93
C THR A 210 7.00 6.63 1.91
N ARG A 211 7.18 6.03 0.73
CA ARG A 211 7.87 4.75 0.58
C ARG A 211 9.35 4.90 0.93
N GLY A 212 9.92 3.89 1.57
CA GLY A 212 11.37 3.83 1.83
C GLY A 212 12.12 3.52 0.54
N ALA A 213 13.37 3.96 0.45
CA ALA A 213 14.31 3.46 -0.55
C ALA A 213 14.48 1.94 -0.38
N LEU A 214 14.66 1.21 -1.48
CA LEU A 214 14.62 -0.26 -1.56
C LEU A 214 15.73 -1.02 -0.78
N ILE A 215 16.55 -0.31 0.00
CA ILE A 215 17.85 -0.76 0.52
C ILE A 215 17.71 -1.60 1.81
N ARG A 216 16.67 -1.38 2.62
CA ARG A 216 16.38 -2.18 3.83
C ARG A 216 15.11 -3.01 3.65
N TRP A 217 15.22 -4.33 3.75
CA TRP A 217 14.10 -5.26 3.60
C TRP A 217 13.03 -5.15 4.71
N THR A 218 13.41 -4.58 5.86
CA THR A 218 12.56 -4.44 7.06
C THR A 218 11.68 -3.19 7.06
N VAL A 219 12.26 -2.02 6.81
CA VAL A 219 11.56 -0.71 6.79
C VAL A 219 11.08 -0.43 5.37
N ARG A 220 9.76 -0.42 5.14
CA ARG A 220 9.18 -0.26 3.81
C ARG A 220 8.68 1.16 3.53
N ALA A 221 8.27 1.90 4.56
CA ALA A 221 7.74 3.25 4.42
C ALA A 221 7.76 4.02 5.75
N ARG A 222 7.52 5.33 5.65
CA ARG A 222 7.20 6.24 6.75
C ARG A 222 5.75 6.71 6.60
N LEU A 223 5.03 6.79 7.70
CA LEU A 223 3.69 7.37 7.77
C LEU A 223 3.67 8.48 8.82
N GLU A 224 3.47 9.71 8.40
CA GLU A 224 3.38 10.90 9.24
C GLU A 224 1.92 11.32 9.36
N VAL A 225 1.43 11.55 10.59
CA VAL A 225 0.03 11.92 10.86
C VAL A 225 0.01 13.22 11.67
N ARG A 226 -0.71 14.23 11.20
CA ARG A 226 -0.75 15.55 11.85
C ARG A 226 -1.42 15.47 13.22
N VAL A 227 -0.86 16.20 14.18
CA VAL A 227 -1.34 16.30 15.55
C VAL A 227 -2.33 17.44 15.67
N PHE A 228 -3.52 17.16 16.21
CA PHE A 228 -4.58 18.14 16.45
C PHE A 228 -4.85 18.23 17.96
N ASN A 229 -4.12 19.11 18.63
CA ASN A 229 -4.24 19.30 20.08
C ASN A 229 -5.54 20.02 20.49
N SER A 230 -6.23 20.69 19.56
CA SER A 230 -7.48 21.45 19.81
C SER A 230 -8.68 20.55 20.11
N GLU A 231 -8.77 19.38 19.48
CA GLU A 231 -9.95 18.49 19.52
C GLU A 231 -9.95 17.53 20.72
N GLY A 232 -8.88 17.55 21.52
CA GLY A 232 -8.67 16.63 22.64
C GLY A 232 -8.12 15.26 22.21
N GLU A 233 -7.45 14.59 23.16
CA GLU A 233 -6.67 13.37 22.89
C GLU A 233 -7.53 12.21 22.37
N GLY A 234 -8.78 12.08 22.85
CA GLY A 234 -9.70 11.02 22.44
C GLY A 234 -10.14 11.16 20.97
N GLU A 235 -10.45 12.37 20.53
CA GLU A 235 -10.86 12.63 19.15
C GLU A 235 -9.68 12.48 18.19
N TRP A 236 -8.52 13.01 18.57
CA TRP A 236 -7.31 12.82 17.78
C TRP A 236 -6.90 11.33 17.67
N LYS A 237 -7.12 10.50 18.71
CA LYS A 237 -6.93 9.03 18.62
C LYS A 237 -7.90 8.38 17.62
N ARG A 238 -9.16 8.83 17.54
CA ARG A 238 -10.12 8.35 16.52
C ARG A 238 -9.68 8.75 15.11
N TRP A 239 -9.36 10.04 14.90
CA TRP A 239 -8.82 10.55 13.65
C TRP A 239 -7.56 9.80 13.20
N GLN A 240 -6.60 9.62 14.11
CA GLN A 240 -5.40 8.81 13.89
C GLN A 240 -5.75 7.41 13.38
N THR A 241 -6.71 6.73 14.01
CA THR A 241 -7.15 5.39 13.59
C THR A 241 -7.72 5.39 12.15
N VAL A 242 -8.49 6.42 11.78
CA VAL A 242 -8.98 6.64 10.40
C VAL A 242 -7.83 6.80 9.41
N VAL A 243 -6.85 7.65 9.72
CA VAL A 243 -5.68 7.91 8.86
C VAL A 243 -4.86 6.64 8.67
N LEU A 244 -4.54 5.92 9.76
CA LEU A 244 -3.78 4.67 9.70
C LEU A 244 -4.53 3.62 8.86
N LEU A 245 -5.81 3.39 9.14
CA LEU A 245 -6.62 2.37 8.47
C LEU A 245 -6.81 2.67 6.98
N THR A 246 -7.13 3.92 6.61
CA THR A 246 -7.30 4.31 5.20
C THR A 246 -5.98 4.25 4.42
N ALA A 247 -4.87 4.72 4.99
CA ALA A 247 -3.54 4.57 4.38
C ALA A 247 -3.19 3.10 4.11
N MET A 248 -3.36 2.24 5.11
CA MET A 248 -3.05 0.81 4.99
C MET A 248 -3.98 0.09 4.00
N THR A 249 -5.24 0.52 3.91
CA THR A 249 -6.19 0.06 2.88
C THR A 249 -5.68 0.37 1.48
N LEU A 250 -5.19 1.60 1.22
CA LEU A 250 -4.64 1.98 -0.07
C LEU A 250 -3.31 1.26 -0.39
N VAL A 251 -2.50 0.96 0.63
CA VAL A 251 -1.29 0.12 0.50
C VAL A 251 -1.67 -1.31 0.10
N GLU A 252 -2.60 -1.98 0.77
CA GLU A 252 -3.02 -3.34 0.40
C GLU A 252 -3.77 -3.38 -0.95
N MET A 253 -4.58 -2.37 -1.30
CA MET A 253 -5.10 -2.22 -2.67
C MET A 253 -3.98 -2.17 -3.71
N SER A 254 -2.86 -1.50 -3.39
CA SER A 254 -1.69 -1.42 -4.27
C SER A 254 -0.95 -2.76 -4.36
N ARG A 255 -0.74 -3.45 -3.23
CA ARG A 255 -0.15 -4.80 -3.20
C ARG A 255 -1.01 -5.82 -3.97
N ARG A 256 -2.35 -5.74 -3.88
CA ARG A 256 -3.28 -6.58 -4.66
C ARG A 256 -3.13 -6.37 -6.17
N ARG A 257 -3.04 -5.12 -6.64
CA ARG A 257 -2.77 -4.81 -8.06
C ARG A 257 -1.44 -5.40 -8.52
N ALA A 258 -0.38 -5.22 -7.72
CA ALA A 258 0.95 -5.75 -8.04
C ALA A 258 0.97 -7.29 -8.12
N ARG A 259 0.26 -7.97 -7.21
CA ARG A 259 0.11 -9.44 -7.25
C ARG A 259 -0.66 -9.90 -8.48
N GLN A 260 -1.72 -9.19 -8.88
CA GLN A 260 -2.49 -9.53 -10.08
C GLN A 260 -1.69 -9.36 -11.37
N ARG A 261 -0.83 -8.34 -11.52
CA ARG A 261 0.06 -8.21 -12.70
C ARG A 261 1.17 -9.25 -12.75
N LYS A 262 1.48 -9.91 -11.63
CA LYS A 262 2.50 -10.96 -11.53
C LYS A 262 1.93 -12.38 -11.66
N SER A 263 0.61 -12.53 -11.67
CA SER A 263 -0.02 -13.80 -12.05
C SER A 263 -0.03 -13.88 -13.58
N PRO A 264 0.56 -14.92 -14.20
CA PRO A 264 0.32 -15.23 -15.60
C PRO A 264 -1.13 -15.67 -15.85
#